data_AF-A0A8S0Q985-F1
#
_entry.id   AF-A0A8S0Q985-F1
#
_cell.length_a   1.000
_cell.length_b   1.000
_cell.length_c   1.000
_cell.angle_alpha   90.00
_cell.angle_beta   90.00
_cell.angle_gamma   90.00
#
_symmetry.space_group_name_H-M   'P 1'
#
loop_
_entity.id
_entity.type
_entity.pdbx_description
1 polymer ?
#
loop_
_entity_poly.entity_id
_entity_poly.type
_entity_poly.pdbx_seq_one_letter_code
_entity_poly.pdbx_strand_id
1 'polypeptide(L)'
;MASKRLKPVGPLCEFYSLKLDSWKSVEVSLNLNFYNNFVIMHENHHSNHGIFVSGVVHWIREREPGLVDYTDDESPIVAFDLAKDEAIFVPCFDLSGPTCQKILGTVHGCLCLLCYHYAKYSNELWVMKDYGIKESWTKIFTQTSMDCMYMRPIDHSKSKSTMVLEVNKNKLAWYNFEEEEEPITEIDITCTEFSTEACVNHESLVGTSWNRCNA
;
A
#
# COMPACT_ATOMS: atom_id res chain seq x y z
N MET A 1 14.01 -46.97 1.16
CA MET A 1 13.96 -45.71 0.39
C MET A 1 13.38 -44.64 1.29
N ALA A 2 14.19 -43.70 1.76
CA ALA A 2 13.69 -42.58 2.55
C ALA A 2 13.01 -41.59 1.61
N SER A 3 11.71 -41.34 1.85
CA SER A 3 10.99 -40.22 1.24
C SER A 3 11.70 -38.93 1.65
N LYS A 4 12.39 -38.29 0.69
CA LYS A 4 12.79 -36.89 0.83
C LYS A 4 11.48 -36.11 0.85
N ARG A 5 10.97 -35.80 2.05
CA ARG A 5 9.99 -34.73 2.20
C ARG A 5 10.67 -33.47 1.66
N LEU A 6 10.24 -33.02 0.49
CA LEU A 6 10.51 -31.67 0.02
C LEU A 6 10.05 -30.76 1.16
N LYS A 7 10.99 -29.97 1.73
CA LYS A 7 10.58 -28.86 2.60
C LYS A 7 9.65 -27.99 1.77
N PRO A 8 8.46 -27.62 2.25
CA PRO A 8 7.69 -26.58 1.59
C PRO A 8 8.59 -25.35 1.51
N VAL A 9 8.90 -24.90 0.29
CA VAL A 9 9.66 -23.66 0.08
C VAL A 9 8.65 -22.56 0.39
N GLY A 10 8.69 -22.03 1.61
CA GLY A 10 7.95 -20.81 1.94
C GLY A 10 8.37 -19.67 1.01
N PRO A 11 7.57 -18.59 0.87
CA PRO A 11 8.00 -17.43 0.10
C PRO A 11 9.37 -16.96 0.60
N LEU A 12 10.29 -16.71 -0.33
CA LEU A 12 11.63 -16.21 -0.03
C LEU A 12 11.58 -14.69 -0.13
N CYS A 13 12.07 -13.99 0.90
CA CYS A 13 12.32 -12.56 0.83
C CYS A 13 13.83 -12.32 0.81
N GLU A 14 14.30 -11.43 -0.08
CA GLU A 14 15.71 -11.12 -0.24
C GLU A 14 15.95 -9.63 -0.06
N PHE A 15 16.95 -9.29 0.76
CA PHE A 15 17.33 -7.92 1.08
C PHE A 15 18.77 -7.69 0.68
N TYR A 16 19.03 -6.60 -0.02
CA TYR A 16 20.39 -6.17 -0.31
C TYR A 16 20.84 -5.14 0.73
N SER A 17 21.94 -5.43 1.42
CA SER A 17 22.55 -4.50 2.37
C SER A 17 23.67 -3.73 1.68
N LEU A 18 23.48 -2.43 1.46
CA LEU A 18 24.54 -1.55 0.94
C LEU A 18 25.77 -1.49 1.84
N LYS A 19 25.57 -1.57 3.17
CA LYS A 19 26.65 -1.54 4.15
C LYS A 19 27.52 -2.81 4.10
N LEU A 20 26.91 -3.96 3.85
CA LEU A 20 27.59 -5.25 3.80
C LEU A 20 27.97 -5.67 2.37
N ASP A 21 27.49 -4.94 1.36
CA ASP A 21 27.58 -5.29 -0.06
C ASP A 21 27.18 -6.75 -0.33
N SER A 22 26.04 -7.16 0.25
CA SER A 22 25.61 -8.55 0.24
C SER A 22 24.09 -8.70 0.28
N TRP A 23 23.59 -9.75 -0.35
CA TRP A 23 22.21 -10.20 -0.24
C TRP A 23 22.02 -11.08 1.01
N LYS A 24 20.91 -10.85 1.72
CA LYS A 24 20.41 -11.67 2.82
C LYS A 24 19.07 -12.25 2.40
N SER A 25 18.92 -13.57 2.42
CA SER A 25 17.65 -14.24 2.16
C SER A 25 17.02 -14.70 3.47
N VAL A 26 15.71 -14.48 3.62
CA VAL A 26 14.91 -14.87 4.78
C VAL A 26 13.77 -15.75 4.29
N GLU A 27 13.63 -16.93 4.89
CA GLU A 27 12.48 -17.80 4.64
C GLU A 27 11.27 -17.21 5.37
N VAL A 28 10.28 -16.75 4.61
CA VAL A 28 9.11 -16.10 5.18
C VAL A 28 8.05 -17.15 5.45
N SER A 29 7.93 -17.55 6.71
CA SER A 29 6.79 -18.33 7.17
C SER A 29 5.67 -17.40 7.60
N LEU A 30 4.92 -16.85 6.64
CA LEU A 30 3.55 -16.45 6.97
C LEU A 30 2.78 -17.75 7.21
N ASN A 31 2.09 -17.83 8.34
CA ASN A 31 1.18 -18.93 8.62
C ASN A 31 -0.08 -18.75 7.74
N LEU A 32 0.10 -18.74 6.40
CA LEU A 32 -0.94 -18.71 5.36
C LEU A 32 -1.71 -20.03 5.29
N ASN A 33 -1.72 -20.79 6.38
CA ASN A 33 -2.40 -22.08 6.50
C ASN A 33 -3.93 -21.98 6.34
N PHE A 34 -4.44 -20.79 6.05
CA PHE A 34 -5.78 -20.54 5.55
C PHE A 34 -5.67 -19.96 4.12
N TYR A 35 -5.83 -20.85 3.13
CA TYR A 35 -5.99 -20.57 1.70
C TYR A 35 -4.72 -20.22 0.89
N ASN A 36 -4.22 -21.23 0.16
CA ASN A 36 -3.18 -21.18 -0.89
C ASN A 36 -3.53 -20.28 -2.11
N ASN A 37 -4.47 -19.35 -1.99
CA ASN A 37 -5.08 -18.64 -3.11
C ASN A 37 -4.83 -17.12 -3.06
N PHE A 38 -3.91 -16.68 -2.21
CA PHE A 38 -3.50 -15.28 -2.12
C PHE A 38 -2.11 -15.10 -2.73
N VAL A 39 -1.98 -14.08 -3.55
CA VAL A 39 -0.77 -13.75 -4.28
C VAL A 39 -0.47 -12.27 -4.08
N ILE A 40 0.82 -11.95 -3.89
CA ILE A 40 1.31 -10.59 -4.07
C ILE A 40 1.52 -10.45 -5.58
N MET A 41 0.46 -10.10 -6.31
CA MET A 41 0.49 -10.06 -7.77
C MET A 41 1.42 -8.95 -8.24
N HIS A 42 2.35 -9.25 -9.16
CA HIS A 42 3.28 -8.24 -9.68
C HIS A 42 2.96 -7.82 -11.12
N GLU A 43 2.10 -8.55 -11.84
CA GLU A 43 2.16 -8.54 -13.31
C GLU A 43 1.20 -7.61 -14.04
N ASN A 44 0.17 -7.00 -13.42
CA ASN A 44 -0.76 -6.13 -14.18
C ASN A 44 -1.23 -4.84 -13.46
N HIS A 45 -0.75 -4.58 -12.25
CA HIS A 45 -1.08 -3.37 -11.50
C HIS A 45 0.20 -2.68 -11.02
N HIS A 46 0.53 -1.51 -11.58
CA HIS A 46 1.66 -0.64 -11.20
C HIS A 46 1.60 -0.12 -9.74
N SER A 47 0.75 -0.69 -8.89
CA SER A 47 0.49 -0.27 -7.51
C SER A 47 1.04 -1.23 -6.46
N ASN A 48 1.73 -2.30 -6.84
CA ASN A 48 2.21 -3.34 -5.90
C ASN A 48 3.69 -3.20 -5.51
N HIS A 49 4.24 -2.00 -5.62
CA HIS A 49 5.53 -1.68 -5.00
C HIS A 49 5.38 -1.69 -3.47
N GLY A 50 6.38 -2.25 -2.78
CA GLY A 50 6.37 -2.31 -1.32
C GLY A 50 6.42 -0.90 -0.71
N ILE A 51 5.47 -0.58 0.17
CA ILE A 51 5.41 0.72 0.84
C ILE A 51 6.13 0.66 2.18
N PHE A 52 7.18 1.45 2.34
CA PHE A 52 7.96 1.51 3.58
C PHE A 52 7.40 2.57 4.54
N VAL A 53 6.92 2.13 5.70
CA VAL A 53 6.44 2.99 6.79
C VAL A 53 6.88 2.38 8.12
N SER A 54 7.41 3.20 9.03
CA SER A 54 7.73 2.79 10.40
C SER A 54 8.65 1.55 10.51
N GLY A 55 9.61 1.38 9.60
CA GLY A 55 10.53 0.22 9.62
C GLY A 55 9.96 -1.06 9.00
N VAL A 56 8.76 -0.99 8.42
CA VAL A 56 8.03 -2.14 7.88
C VAL A 56 7.69 -1.87 6.41
N VAL A 57 7.86 -2.88 5.55
CA VAL A 57 7.47 -2.81 4.13
C VAL A 57 6.11 -3.48 3.94
N HIS A 58 5.20 -2.84 3.22
CA HIS A 58 3.80 -3.23 3.12
C HIS A 58 3.38 -3.54 1.68
N TRP A 59 2.51 -4.52 1.51
CA TRP A 59 1.89 -4.88 0.24
C TRP A 59 0.40 -5.18 0.42
N ILE A 60 -0.36 -4.99 -0.65
CA ILE A 60 -1.69 -5.57 -0.77
C ILE A 60 -1.53 -7.02 -1.22
N ARG A 61 -2.19 -7.93 -0.52
CA ARG A 61 -2.44 -9.27 -1.04
C ARG A 61 -3.78 -9.28 -1.77
N GLU A 62 -3.79 -9.89 -2.94
CA GLU A 62 -5.01 -10.13 -3.72
C GLU A 62 -5.27 -11.63 -3.79
N ARG A 63 -6.54 -12.01 -3.95
CA ARG A 63 -6.88 -13.40 -4.30
C ARG A 63 -6.56 -13.64 -5.77
N GLU A 64 -6.23 -14.88 -6.10
CA GLU A 64 -6.06 -15.28 -7.50
C GLU A 64 -7.30 -14.91 -8.34
N PRO A 65 -7.09 -14.46 -9.60
CA PRO A 65 -8.18 -14.13 -10.51
C PRO A 65 -9.19 -15.28 -10.64
N GLY A 66 -10.48 -14.98 -10.48
CA GLY A 66 -11.57 -15.95 -10.63
C GLY A 66 -12.14 -16.50 -9.32
N LEU A 67 -11.62 -16.10 -8.17
CA LEU A 67 -12.19 -16.42 -6.86
C LEU A 67 -13.01 -15.25 -6.31
N VAL A 68 -14.21 -15.53 -5.79
CA VAL A 68 -15.10 -14.51 -5.24
C VAL A 68 -14.69 -14.15 -3.80
N ASP A 69 -14.78 -12.86 -3.50
CA ASP A 69 -14.40 -12.26 -2.22
C ASP A 69 -15.55 -12.42 -1.20
N TYR A 70 -15.51 -13.50 -0.41
CA TYR A 70 -16.55 -13.84 0.58
C TYR A 70 -16.01 -13.98 2.01
N THR A 71 -14.86 -13.41 2.35
CA THR A 71 -14.34 -13.52 3.73
C THR A 71 -14.02 -12.14 4.29
N ASP A 72 -14.86 -11.70 5.22
CA ASP A 72 -14.76 -10.42 5.94
C ASP A 72 -13.63 -10.39 7.00
N ASP A 73 -12.95 -11.51 7.25
CA ASP A 73 -12.19 -11.68 8.49
C ASP A 73 -10.67 -11.44 8.40
N GLU A 74 -10.08 -11.24 7.22
CA GLU A 74 -8.64 -11.07 7.13
C GLU A 74 -8.18 -9.79 6.42
N SER A 75 -7.22 -9.09 7.03
CA SER A 75 -6.67 -7.84 6.48
C SER A 75 -6.08 -8.05 5.07
N PRO A 76 -6.33 -7.15 4.11
CA PRO A 76 -5.70 -7.23 2.79
C PRO A 76 -4.24 -6.76 2.81
N ILE A 77 -3.75 -6.24 3.94
CA ILE A 77 -2.39 -5.70 4.05
C ILE A 77 -1.50 -6.72 4.74
N VAL A 78 -0.50 -7.19 4.00
CA VAL A 78 0.62 -7.97 4.53
C VAL A 78 1.85 -7.08 4.58
N ALA A 79 2.71 -7.33 5.54
CA ALA A 79 3.91 -6.53 5.71
C ALA A 79 5.10 -7.37 6.19
N PHE A 80 6.30 -6.86 6.01
CA PHE A 80 7.54 -7.45 6.49
C PHE A 80 8.25 -6.46 7.41
N ASP A 81 8.38 -6.84 8.68
CA ASP A 81 9.08 -6.07 9.70
C ASP A 81 10.59 -6.33 9.58
N LEU A 82 11.32 -5.34 9.06
CA LEU A 82 12.76 -5.45 8.80
C LEU A 82 13.58 -5.62 10.10
N ALA A 83 13.07 -5.17 11.24
CA ALA A 83 13.78 -5.28 12.50
C ALA A 83 13.64 -6.68 13.12
N LYS A 84 12.50 -7.35 12.86
CA LYS A 84 12.21 -8.69 13.39
C LYS A 84 12.49 -9.82 12.39
N ASP A 85 12.71 -9.48 11.12
CA ASP A 85 12.76 -10.45 10.01
C ASP A 85 11.48 -11.30 9.92
N GLU A 86 10.33 -10.69 10.22
CA GLU A 86 9.04 -11.39 10.32
C GLU A 86 8.00 -10.76 9.42
N ALA A 87 7.19 -11.61 8.79
CA ALA A 87 6.02 -11.15 8.06
C ALA A 87 4.80 -11.12 8.97
N ILE A 88 4.02 -10.04 8.86
CA ILE A 88 2.89 -9.74 9.74
C ILE A 88 1.67 -9.34 8.92
N PHE A 89 0.48 -9.53 9.49
CA PHE A 89 -0.74 -8.90 9.00
C PHE A 89 -0.89 -7.55 9.68
N VAL A 90 -1.19 -6.51 8.89
CA VAL A 90 -1.42 -5.18 9.42
C VAL A 90 -2.90 -4.98 9.63
N PRO A 91 -3.38 -4.60 10.83
CA PRO A 91 -4.81 -4.40 11.06
C PRO A 91 -5.39 -3.37 10.09
N CYS A 92 -6.51 -3.73 9.47
CA CYS A 92 -7.24 -2.89 8.53
C CYS A 92 -8.69 -2.74 9.02
N PHE A 93 -9.30 -1.60 8.68
CA PHE A 93 -10.74 -1.42 8.84
C PHE A 93 -11.50 -2.43 7.96
N ASP A 94 -12.77 -2.65 8.30
CA ASP A 94 -13.62 -3.53 7.51
C ASP A 94 -13.82 -2.93 6.12
N LEU A 95 -13.41 -3.69 5.10
CA LEU A 95 -13.52 -3.33 3.68
C LEU A 95 -14.70 -4.05 3.03
N SER A 96 -15.66 -4.55 3.82
CA SER A 96 -16.84 -5.28 3.37
C SER A 96 -17.52 -4.57 2.20
N GLY A 97 -17.46 -5.23 1.03
CA GLY A 97 -17.91 -4.66 -0.23
C GLY A 97 -17.30 -5.41 -1.42
N PRO A 98 -18.12 -6.03 -2.28
CA PRO A 98 -17.60 -6.72 -3.45
C PRO A 98 -17.06 -5.67 -4.41
N THR A 99 -15.80 -5.79 -4.80
CA THR A 99 -15.14 -5.02 -5.87
C THR A 99 -14.72 -3.59 -5.47
N CYS A 100 -13.61 -3.48 -4.74
CA CYS A 100 -12.80 -2.27 -4.77
C CYS A 100 -11.35 -2.55 -5.19
N GLN A 101 -10.80 -1.74 -6.08
CA GLN A 101 -9.36 -1.71 -6.32
C GLN A 101 -8.70 -1.01 -5.13
N LYS A 102 -7.60 -1.58 -4.64
CA LYS A 102 -6.89 -1.11 -3.45
C LYS A 102 -5.48 -0.71 -3.82
N ILE A 103 -5.06 0.48 -3.40
CA ILE A 103 -3.73 1.00 -3.68
C ILE A 103 -3.13 1.50 -2.36
N LEU A 104 -1.97 0.97 -1.99
CA LEU A 104 -1.21 1.47 -0.83
C LEU A 104 -0.38 2.69 -1.24
N GLY A 105 -0.13 3.54 -0.27
CA GLY A 105 0.80 4.64 -0.41
C GLY A 105 1.14 5.25 0.94
N THR A 106 1.65 6.48 0.91
CA THR A 106 1.91 7.25 2.11
C THR A 106 1.30 8.65 2.01
N VAL A 107 0.80 9.15 3.13
CA VAL A 107 0.38 10.55 3.29
C VAL A 107 1.03 11.08 4.55
N HIS A 108 1.86 12.12 4.43
CA HIS A 108 2.57 12.74 5.55
C HIS A 108 3.44 11.78 6.36
N GLY A 109 3.91 10.69 5.75
CA GLY A 109 4.69 9.62 6.37
C GLY A 109 3.87 8.49 7.00
N CYS A 110 2.54 8.56 6.91
CA CYS A 110 1.63 7.55 7.45
C CYS A 110 1.14 6.63 6.34
N LEU A 111 0.91 5.36 6.68
CA LEU A 111 0.37 4.39 5.74
C LEU A 111 -1.04 4.83 5.31
N CYS A 112 -1.31 4.83 4.01
CA CYS A 112 -2.62 5.14 3.48
C CYS A 112 -3.11 4.03 2.53
N LEU A 113 -4.43 3.94 2.40
CA LEU A 113 -5.11 3.05 1.49
C LEU A 113 -6.09 3.86 0.67
N LEU A 114 -5.94 3.81 -0.66
CA LEU A 114 -6.94 4.31 -1.58
C LEU A 114 -7.80 3.15 -2.07
N CYS A 115 -9.11 3.30 -1.94
CA CYS A 115 -10.11 2.32 -2.35
C CYS A 115 -10.98 2.89 -3.48
N TYR A 116 -10.93 2.29 -4.67
CA TYR A 116 -11.84 2.63 -5.76
C TYR A 116 -13.01 1.64 -5.83
N HIS A 117 -14.23 2.13 -5.60
CA HIS A 117 -15.47 1.35 -5.59
C HIS A 117 -16.15 1.41 -6.96
N TYR A 118 -16.04 0.33 -7.75
CA TYR A 118 -16.54 0.28 -9.14
C TYR A 118 -18.04 0.58 -9.25
N ALA A 119 -18.86 0.01 -8.37
CA ALA A 119 -20.32 0.18 -8.40
C ALA A 119 -20.77 1.62 -8.10
N LYS A 120 -19.95 2.40 -7.39
CA LYS A 120 -20.25 3.77 -6.97
C LYS A 120 -19.47 4.82 -7.77
N TYR A 121 -18.52 4.40 -8.62
CA TYR A 121 -17.55 5.28 -9.27
C TYR A 121 -16.89 6.25 -8.29
N SER A 122 -16.53 5.76 -7.11
CA SER A 122 -16.03 6.58 -6.01
C SER A 122 -14.69 6.10 -5.49
N ASN A 123 -13.77 7.03 -5.25
CA ASN A 123 -12.50 6.79 -4.58
C ASN A 123 -12.57 7.27 -3.14
N GLU A 124 -12.06 6.48 -2.22
CA GLU A 124 -11.91 6.87 -0.81
C GLU A 124 -10.45 6.77 -0.41
N LEU A 125 -9.91 7.84 0.17
CA LEU A 125 -8.58 7.83 0.76
C LEU A 125 -8.70 7.65 2.27
N TRP A 126 -8.03 6.62 2.79
CA TRP A 126 -7.94 6.32 4.22
C TRP A 126 -6.50 6.42 4.68
N VAL A 127 -6.27 6.99 5.86
CA VAL A 127 -4.93 7.13 6.47
C VAL A 127 -4.93 6.52 7.86
N MET A 128 -3.94 5.67 8.14
CA MET A 128 -3.69 5.09 9.46
C MET A 128 -2.91 6.11 10.30
N LYS A 129 -3.62 6.86 11.15
CA LYS A 129 -3.04 7.95 11.95
C LYS A 129 -2.08 7.42 13.03
N ASP A 130 -2.40 6.27 13.62
CA ASP A 130 -1.53 5.59 14.58
C ASP A 130 -1.17 4.22 14.01
N TYR A 131 0.10 4.08 13.62
CA TYR A 131 0.57 2.89 12.91
C TYR A 131 0.30 1.61 13.74
N GLY A 132 -0.29 0.60 13.09
CA GLY A 132 -0.68 -0.68 13.71
C GLY A 132 -2.02 -0.68 14.47
N ILE A 133 -2.68 0.48 14.65
CA ILE A 133 -3.96 0.59 15.37
C ILE A 133 -5.12 0.62 14.37
N LYS A 134 -5.98 -0.42 14.40
CA LYS A 134 -7.13 -0.57 13.47
C LYS A 134 -8.09 0.63 13.55
N GLU A 135 -8.34 1.13 14.74
CA GLU A 135 -9.29 2.22 14.99
C GLU A 135 -8.76 3.59 14.56
N SER A 136 -7.47 3.69 14.22
CA SER A 136 -6.84 4.93 13.79
C SER A 136 -7.01 5.24 12.30
N TRP A 137 -7.53 4.28 11.52
CA TRP A 137 -7.85 4.49 10.12
C TRP A 137 -8.93 5.56 9.99
N THR A 138 -8.55 6.68 9.39
CA THR A 138 -9.41 7.85 9.22
C THR A 138 -9.58 8.11 7.73
N LYS A 139 -10.83 8.25 7.28
CA LYS A 139 -11.14 8.67 5.92
C LYS A 139 -10.81 10.15 5.75
N ILE A 140 -10.01 10.48 4.75
CA ILE A 140 -9.63 11.86 4.41
C ILE A 140 -10.65 12.45 3.43
N PHE A 141 -10.98 11.72 2.37
CA PHE A 141 -11.95 12.17 1.39
C PHE A 141 -12.68 11.02 0.70
N THR A 142 -13.80 11.38 0.06
CA THR A 142 -14.50 10.58 -0.94
C THR A 142 -14.65 11.41 -2.21
N GLN A 143 -14.13 10.94 -3.34
CA GLN A 143 -14.29 11.57 -4.65
C GLN A 143 -15.12 10.67 -5.55
N THR A 144 -16.31 11.12 -5.94
CA THR A 144 -17.15 10.43 -6.92
C THR A 144 -16.93 11.02 -8.30
N SER A 145 -16.41 10.21 -9.23
CA SER A 145 -16.21 10.59 -10.62
C SER A 145 -16.04 9.37 -11.50
N MET A 146 -16.75 9.33 -12.62
CA MET A 146 -16.55 8.30 -13.65
C MET A 146 -15.20 8.47 -14.36
N ASP A 147 -14.64 9.69 -14.33
CA ASP A 147 -13.39 10.03 -14.99
C ASP A 147 -12.16 9.82 -14.10
N CYS A 148 -12.29 9.19 -12.93
CA CYS A 148 -11.19 8.96 -11.99
C CYS A 148 -11.17 7.50 -11.53
N MET A 149 -11.01 6.56 -12.47
CA MET A 149 -11.05 5.12 -12.16
C MET A 149 -9.79 4.63 -11.44
N TYR A 150 -8.68 5.34 -11.58
CA TYR A 150 -7.43 5.05 -10.90
C TYR A 150 -6.93 6.33 -10.25
N MET A 151 -6.63 6.27 -8.96
CA MET A 151 -5.84 7.30 -8.31
C MET A 151 -4.74 6.68 -7.47
N ARG A 152 -3.64 7.40 -7.28
CA ARG A 152 -2.56 6.97 -6.40
C ARG A 152 -1.90 8.18 -5.74
N PRO A 153 -1.78 8.23 -4.41
CA PRO A 153 -0.98 9.25 -3.76
C PRO A 153 0.50 9.06 -4.10
N ILE A 154 1.14 10.12 -4.56
CA ILE A 154 2.56 10.11 -4.93
C ILE A 154 3.40 10.64 -3.77
N ASP A 155 3.15 11.89 -3.39
CA ASP A 155 3.87 12.57 -2.31
C ASP A 155 3.09 13.83 -1.85
N HIS A 156 3.65 14.58 -0.92
CA HIS A 156 3.08 15.77 -0.31
C HIS A 156 4.01 16.97 -0.42
N SER A 157 3.43 18.17 -0.37
CA SER A 157 4.21 19.40 -0.28
C SER A 157 4.96 19.47 1.05
N LYS A 158 6.05 20.24 1.08
CA LYS A 158 6.85 20.45 2.31
C LYS A 158 6.02 20.96 3.48
N SER A 159 4.98 21.75 3.21
CA SER A 159 4.04 22.28 4.21
C SER A 159 3.01 21.26 4.69
N LYS A 160 2.87 20.09 4.02
CA LYS A 160 1.82 19.10 4.27
C LYS A 160 0.38 19.63 4.03
N SER A 161 0.25 20.77 3.36
CA SER A 161 -1.06 21.35 3.02
C SER A 161 -1.62 20.78 1.71
N THR A 162 -0.76 20.19 0.86
CA THR A 162 -1.17 19.59 -0.41
C THR A 162 -0.50 18.26 -0.67
N MET A 163 -1.16 17.41 -1.45
CA MET A 163 -0.67 16.10 -1.90
C MET A 163 -0.78 16.02 -3.42
N VAL A 164 0.22 15.39 -4.06
CA VAL A 164 0.16 15.04 -5.48
C VAL A 164 -0.51 13.67 -5.62
N LEU A 165 -1.55 13.63 -6.44
CA LEU A 165 -2.24 12.42 -6.87
C LEU A 165 -1.87 12.13 -8.32
N GLU A 166 -1.52 10.89 -8.63
CA GLU A 166 -1.62 10.35 -9.98
C GLU A 166 -3.08 9.98 -10.23
N VAL A 167 -3.64 10.37 -11.38
CA VAL A 167 -5.01 10.05 -11.80
C VAL A 167 -4.96 9.40 -13.18
N ASN A 168 -5.66 8.26 -13.34
CA ASN A 168 -5.73 7.48 -14.58
C ASN A 168 -4.39 7.14 -15.25
N LYS A 169 -3.29 7.14 -14.47
CA LYS A 169 -1.91 6.87 -14.91
C LYS A 169 -1.34 7.86 -15.94
N ASN A 170 -2.03 8.97 -16.21
CA ASN A 170 -1.61 9.93 -17.23
C ASN A 170 -1.92 11.39 -16.85
N LYS A 171 -2.53 11.62 -15.69
CA LYS A 171 -2.80 12.94 -15.14
C LYS A 171 -2.20 13.04 -13.75
N LEU A 172 -1.79 14.25 -13.38
CA LEU A 172 -1.52 14.58 -11.99
C LEU A 172 -2.58 15.56 -11.50
N ALA A 173 -2.86 15.52 -10.21
CA ALA A 173 -3.71 16.49 -9.54
C ALA A 173 -3.11 16.86 -8.18
N TRP A 174 -3.33 18.10 -7.75
CA TRP A 174 -3.19 18.48 -6.36
C TRP A 174 -4.45 18.07 -5.60
N TYR A 175 -4.27 17.55 -4.39
CA TYR A 175 -5.29 17.51 -3.35
C TYR A 175 -4.89 18.50 -2.26
N ASN A 176 -5.74 19.49 -1.97
CA ASN A 176 -5.54 20.44 -0.89
C ASN A 176 -6.30 19.96 0.36
N PHE A 177 -5.58 19.77 1.47
CA PHE A 177 -6.19 19.33 2.73
C PHE A 177 -6.96 20.45 3.45
N GLU A 178 -6.75 21.71 3.07
CA GLU A 178 -7.36 22.88 3.69
C GLU A 178 -8.62 23.37 2.95
N GLU A 179 -8.89 22.83 1.76
CA GLU A 179 -10.03 23.19 0.92
C GLU A 179 -11.15 22.15 1.09
N GLU A 180 -12.40 22.59 1.28
CA GLU A 180 -13.52 21.67 1.54
C GLU A 180 -14.38 21.39 0.30
N GLU A 181 -14.60 22.38 -0.57
CA GLU A 181 -15.56 22.25 -1.68
C GLU A 181 -14.93 21.61 -2.92
N GLU A 182 -13.78 22.12 -3.36
CA GLU A 182 -13.06 21.64 -4.55
C GLU A 182 -11.59 21.39 -4.23
N PRO A 183 -11.27 20.39 -3.38
CA PRO A 183 -9.91 20.16 -2.94
C PRO A 183 -8.98 19.62 -4.04
N ILE A 184 -9.53 19.15 -5.16
CA ILE A 184 -8.76 18.52 -6.23
C ILE A 184 -8.63 19.48 -7.42
N THR A 185 -7.40 19.76 -7.82
CA THR A 185 -7.08 20.58 -8.99
C THR A 185 -6.14 19.82 -9.93
N GLU A 186 -6.53 19.65 -11.19
CA GLU A 186 -5.66 19.01 -12.20
C GLU A 186 -4.39 19.84 -12.42
N ILE A 187 -3.26 19.15 -12.59
CA ILE A 187 -1.98 19.75 -12.93
C ILE A 187 -1.80 19.60 -14.43
N ASP A 188 -1.77 20.72 -15.14
CA ASP A 188 -1.44 20.74 -16.56
C ASP A 188 0.04 20.39 -16.76
N ILE A 189 0.28 19.17 -17.24
CA ILE A 189 1.61 18.72 -17.66
C ILE A 189 1.66 18.74 -19.18
N THR A 190 2.58 19.51 -19.75
CA THR A 190 2.86 19.49 -21.19
C THR A 190 3.72 18.28 -21.57
N CYS A 191 3.29 17.07 -21.21
CA CYS A 191 3.95 15.82 -21.55
C CYS A 191 2.91 14.78 -21.95
N THR A 192 3.15 14.06 -23.04
CA THR A 192 2.19 13.07 -23.57
C THR A 192 2.21 11.75 -22.82
N GLU A 193 3.32 11.43 -22.15
CA GLU A 193 3.50 10.21 -21.36
C GLU A 193 4.46 10.49 -20.20
N PHE A 194 4.13 10.02 -19.00
CA PHE A 194 5.04 10.03 -17.85
C PHE A 194 4.85 8.76 -17.03
N SER A 195 5.94 8.27 -16.43
CA SER A 195 5.90 7.23 -15.39
C SER A 195 6.28 7.86 -14.07
N THR A 196 5.48 7.69 -13.04
CA THR A 196 5.77 8.22 -11.71
C THR A 196 6.35 7.12 -10.81
N GLU A 197 7.68 7.13 -10.67
CA GLU A 197 8.35 6.34 -9.63
C GLU A 197 8.69 7.29 -8.47
N ALA A 198 8.03 7.11 -7.33
CA ALA A 198 8.36 7.85 -6.11
C ALA A 198 9.35 7.01 -5.30
N CYS A 199 10.64 7.34 -5.39
CA CYS A 199 11.67 6.72 -4.56
C CYS A 199 11.80 7.49 -3.24
N VAL A 200 11.28 6.93 -2.15
CA VAL A 200 11.58 7.45 -0.80
C VAL A 200 12.96 6.92 -0.38
N ASN A 201 13.98 7.77 -0.49
CA ASN A 201 15.32 7.44 0.01
C ASN A 201 15.38 7.67 1.52
N HIS A 202 15.33 6.59 2.30
CA HIS A 202 15.66 6.65 3.73
C HIS A 202 17.15 6.37 3.93
N GLU A 203 17.89 7.33 4.50
CA GLU A 203 19.33 7.22 4.78
C GLU A 203 19.66 6.19 5.88
N SER A 204 18.66 5.64 6.56
CA SER A 204 18.83 4.63 7.62
C SER A 204 17.61 3.71 7.72
N LEU A 205 17.82 2.41 7.54
CA LEU A 205 16.82 1.34 7.76
C LEU A 205 16.67 0.95 9.24
N VAL A 206 17.22 1.75 10.16
CA VAL A 206 17.16 1.44 11.59
C VAL A 206 15.79 1.86 12.10
N GLY A 207 14.98 0.87 12.50
CA GLY A 207 13.64 1.08 13.05
C GLY A 207 13.67 2.09 14.19
N THR A 208 12.98 3.22 14.01
CA THR A 208 12.74 4.15 15.10
C THR A 208 11.50 3.70 15.85
N SER A 209 11.57 3.74 17.18
CA SER A 209 10.43 3.44 18.05
C SER A 209 9.19 4.21 17.58
N TRP A 210 8.08 3.48 17.43
CA TRP A 210 6.73 3.95 17.08
C TRP A 210 6.48 5.41 17.45
N ASN A 211 6.64 6.30 16.48
CA ASN A 211 6.26 7.69 16.64
C ASN A 211 4.81 7.85 16.17
N ARG A 212 4.01 8.60 16.93
CA ARG A 212 2.72 9.09 16.42
C ARG A 212 2.99 9.89 15.16
N CYS A 213 2.21 9.63 14.12
CA CYS A 213 2.08 10.60 13.06
C CYS A 213 1.32 11.80 13.64
N ASN A 214 2.02 12.92 13.86
CA ASN A 214 1.32 14.20 14.02
C ASN A 214 0.73 14.54 12.65
N ALA A 215 -0.57 14.28 12.51
CA ALA A 215 -1.36 14.64 11.36
C ALA A 215 -2.35 15.75 11.73
#